data_AF-A0A7W1L7G5-F1
#
_entry.id   AF-A0A7W1L7G5-F1
#
_cell.length_a   1.000
_cell.length_b   1.000
_cell.length_c   1.000
_cell.angle_alpha   90.00
_cell.angle_beta   90.00
_cell.angle_gamma   90.00
#
_symmetry.space_group_name_H-M   'P 1'
#
loop_
_entity.id
_entity.type
_entity.pdbx_description
1 polymer ?
#
loop_
_entity_poly.entity_id
_entity_poly.type
_entity_poly.pdbx_seq_one_letter_code
_entity_poly.pdbx_strand_id
1 'polypeptide(L)'
;MIRLRRWLAKSWWLSHCHYRLRGIPFTGRPHEEVWYFAYGANMHDSAFRVRRGMSPLEWCAGRANGYRLRFNLEGRPRGKAAPANLCADPAGEVWGVLYRITRAGLLHLDATEGVPGRRYRRLELDVQDAKGTTVRAVTYVADGNETDSRPSLRYATLLREGARAHGLPEHYVRFLDQVQHAE
;
A
#
# COMPACT_ATOMS: atom_id res chain seq x y z
N MET A 1 -15.97 2.11 15.59
CA MET A 1 -15.61 2.49 14.19
C MET A 1 -15.12 1.33 13.33
N ILE A 2 -14.11 0.54 13.73
CA ILE A 2 -13.58 -0.59 12.93
C ILE A 2 -14.64 -1.69 12.68
N ARG A 3 -15.45 -2.03 13.70
CA ARG A 3 -16.55 -3.01 13.56
C ARG A 3 -17.64 -2.57 12.57
N LEU A 4 -18.01 -1.29 12.57
CA LEU A 4 -19.01 -0.74 11.64
C LEU A 4 -18.51 -0.73 10.19
N ARG A 5 -17.23 -0.41 9.97
CA ARG A 5 -16.58 -0.48 8.65
C ARG A 5 -16.50 -1.90 8.10
N ARG A 6 -16.18 -2.88 8.96
CA ARG A 6 -16.21 -4.32 8.58
C ARG A 6 -17.63 -4.78 8.23
N TRP A 7 -18.67 -4.15 8.78
CA TRP A 7 -20.06 -4.46 8.47
C TRP A 7 -20.51 -3.83 7.15
N LEU A 8 -20.13 -2.58 6.88
CA LEU A 8 -20.35 -1.93 5.58
C LEU A 8 -19.63 -2.67 4.43
N ALA A 9 -18.43 -3.19 4.68
CA ALA A 9 -17.70 -4.01 3.71
C ALA A 9 -18.39 -5.34 3.34
N LYS A 10 -19.39 -5.81 4.13
CA LYS A 10 -20.19 -7.00 3.82
C LYS A 10 -21.34 -6.71 2.87
N SER A 11 -21.73 -5.46 2.70
CA SER A 11 -22.78 -5.05 1.76
C SER A 11 -22.15 -4.21 0.65
N TRP A 12 -22.06 -4.81 -0.53
CA TRP A 12 -21.53 -4.18 -1.73
C TRP A 12 -22.24 -2.86 -2.05
N TRP A 13 -23.57 -2.82 -1.88
CA TRP A 13 -24.39 -1.65 -2.16
C TRP A 13 -24.18 -0.51 -1.15
N LEU A 14 -24.10 -0.83 0.14
CA LEU A 14 -23.81 0.19 1.17
C LEU A 14 -22.39 0.76 1.04
N SER A 15 -21.43 -0.08 0.65
CA SER A 15 -20.08 0.37 0.29
C SER A 15 -20.11 1.27 -0.94
N HIS A 16 -20.85 0.90 -1.99
CA HIS A 16 -20.99 1.71 -3.20
C HIS A 16 -21.51 3.13 -2.90
N CYS A 17 -22.60 3.25 -2.14
CA CYS A 17 -23.14 4.55 -1.72
C CYS A 17 -22.14 5.35 -0.87
N HIS A 18 -21.51 4.70 0.11
CA HIS A 18 -20.56 5.37 1.01
C HIS A 18 -19.31 5.91 0.28
N TYR A 19 -18.79 5.16 -0.68
CA TYR A 19 -17.61 5.55 -1.46
C TYR A 19 -17.92 6.64 -2.47
N ARG A 20 -19.06 6.55 -3.18
CA ARG A 20 -19.52 7.62 -4.09
C ARG A 20 -19.76 8.93 -3.34
N LEU A 21 -20.37 8.88 -2.16
CA LEU A 21 -20.56 10.07 -1.31
C LEU A 21 -19.24 10.69 -0.82
N ARG A 22 -18.12 9.94 -0.88
CA ARG A 22 -16.78 10.38 -0.49
C ARG A 22 -15.88 10.67 -1.70
N GLY A 23 -16.44 10.67 -2.92
CA GLY A 23 -15.71 10.97 -4.16
C GLY A 23 -14.68 9.91 -4.56
N ILE A 24 -14.73 8.71 -3.98
CA ILE A 24 -13.83 7.61 -4.35
C ILE A 24 -14.50 6.83 -5.49
N PRO A 25 -13.85 6.69 -6.67
CA PRO A 25 -14.38 5.87 -7.74
C PRO A 25 -14.63 4.45 -7.26
N PHE A 26 -15.90 4.07 -7.24
CA PHE A 26 -16.34 2.70 -7.00
C PHE A 26 -16.99 2.22 -8.29
N THR A 27 -16.18 1.66 -9.16
CA THR A 27 -16.60 1.12 -10.46
C THR A 27 -16.33 -0.38 -10.51
N GLY A 28 -17.05 -1.08 -11.39
CA GLY A 28 -16.85 -2.51 -11.65
C GLY A 28 -17.60 -3.47 -10.72
N ARG A 29 -17.54 -4.75 -11.08
CA ARG A 29 -18.17 -5.87 -10.36
C ARG A 29 -17.24 -6.46 -9.29
N PRO A 30 -17.77 -7.13 -8.25
CA PRO A 30 -16.97 -7.69 -7.15
C PRO A 30 -15.84 -8.63 -7.57
N HIS A 31 -16.05 -9.41 -8.62
CA HIS A 31 -15.12 -10.42 -9.13
C HIS A 31 -14.11 -9.87 -10.15
N GLU A 32 -14.28 -8.64 -10.63
CA GLU A 32 -13.30 -8.04 -11.53
C GLU A 32 -11.97 -7.87 -10.83
N GLU A 33 -10.91 -8.00 -11.61
CA GLU A 33 -9.54 -7.93 -11.13
C GLU A 33 -9.02 -6.50 -11.15
N VAL A 34 -8.14 -6.20 -10.21
CA VAL A 34 -7.44 -4.93 -10.10
C VAL A 34 -6.03 -5.18 -9.56
N TRP A 35 -5.08 -4.39 -10.03
CA TRP A 35 -3.72 -4.38 -9.51
C TRP A 35 -3.62 -3.49 -8.27
N TYR A 36 -3.09 -4.03 -7.19
CA TYR A 36 -2.72 -3.29 -5.99
C TYR A 36 -1.20 -3.23 -5.87
N PHE A 37 -0.64 -2.02 -5.80
CA PHE A 37 0.78 -1.80 -5.61
C PHE A 37 1.11 -1.56 -4.14
N ALA A 38 1.81 -2.51 -3.52
CA ALA A 38 2.31 -2.42 -2.16
C ALA A 38 3.78 -1.99 -2.14
N TYR A 39 4.09 -0.88 -1.48
CA TYR A 39 5.46 -0.36 -1.30
C TYR A 39 5.87 -0.28 0.19
N GLY A 40 4.99 -0.72 1.09
CA GLY A 40 5.15 -0.65 2.56
C GLY A 40 5.07 -2.02 3.22
N ALA A 41 4.54 -2.07 4.45
CA ALA A 41 4.42 -3.33 5.20
C ALA A 41 3.64 -4.44 4.46
N ASN A 42 2.70 -4.10 3.57
CA ASN A 42 1.95 -5.10 2.78
C ASN A 42 2.83 -5.81 1.73
N MET A 43 4.11 -5.45 1.55
CA MET A 43 5.05 -6.30 0.82
C MET A 43 5.40 -7.59 1.58
N HIS A 44 5.20 -7.62 2.90
CA HIS A 44 5.46 -8.81 3.69
C HIS A 44 4.23 -9.74 3.76
N ASP A 45 4.42 -11.03 3.52
CA ASP A 45 3.32 -12.01 3.47
C ASP A 45 2.52 -12.09 4.77
N SER A 46 3.18 -12.06 5.94
CA SER A 46 2.45 -12.08 7.23
C SER A 46 1.59 -10.83 7.42
N ALA A 47 2.01 -9.68 6.88
CA ALA A 47 1.22 -8.47 6.94
C ALA A 47 0.03 -8.56 5.97
N PHE A 48 0.29 -8.92 4.72
CA PHE A 48 -0.73 -8.91 3.67
C PHE A 48 -1.69 -10.11 3.77
N ARG A 49 -1.18 -11.33 3.82
CA ARG A 49 -2.02 -12.54 3.81
C ARG A 49 -2.64 -12.83 5.16
N VAL A 50 -1.85 -12.80 6.24
CA VAL A 50 -2.34 -13.19 7.57
C VAL A 50 -3.06 -12.03 8.26
N ARG A 51 -2.38 -10.89 8.47
CA ARG A 51 -2.97 -9.77 9.22
C ARG A 51 -4.08 -9.05 8.46
N ARG A 52 -3.93 -8.80 7.16
CA ARG A 52 -5.02 -8.23 6.35
C ARG A 52 -6.03 -9.28 5.89
N GLY A 53 -5.69 -10.57 5.88
CA GLY A 53 -6.60 -11.62 5.39
C GLY A 53 -6.76 -11.59 3.88
N MET A 54 -5.71 -11.25 3.14
CA MET A 54 -5.73 -11.15 1.68
C MET A 54 -5.26 -12.45 1.02
N SER A 55 -5.88 -12.78 -0.11
CA SER A 55 -5.46 -13.89 -0.98
C SER A 55 -5.30 -13.36 -2.40
N PRO A 56 -4.10 -12.90 -2.81
CA PRO A 56 -3.88 -12.45 -4.18
C PRO A 56 -3.95 -13.62 -5.17
N LEU A 57 -4.46 -13.34 -6.37
CA LEU A 57 -4.52 -14.29 -7.49
C LEU A 57 -3.11 -14.54 -8.06
N GLU A 58 -2.30 -13.50 -8.12
CA GLU A 58 -0.89 -13.54 -8.49
C GLU A 58 -0.16 -12.34 -7.91
N TRP A 59 1.17 -12.38 -7.97
CA TRP A 59 2.02 -11.27 -7.58
C TRP A 59 3.28 -11.21 -8.45
N CYS A 60 3.83 -10.01 -8.60
CA CYS A 60 5.14 -9.78 -9.21
C CYS A 60 5.80 -8.52 -8.61
N ALA A 61 7.13 -8.40 -8.76
CA ALA A 61 7.82 -7.14 -8.48
C ALA A 61 7.42 -6.08 -9.52
N GLY A 62 7.29 -4.83 -9.06
CA GLY A 62 6.96 -3.70 -9.92
C GLY A 62 7.65 -2.42 -9.51
N ARG A 63 7.82 -1.51 -10.47
CA ARG A 63 8.46 -0.20 -10.32
C ARG A 63 7.50 0.93 -10.66
N ALA A 64 7.31 1.85 -9.72
CA ALA A 64 6.62 3.11 -9.92
C ALA A 64 7.64 4.23 -10.15
N ASN A 65 7.65 4.81 -11.35
CA ASN A 65 8.49 5.97 -11.68
C ASN A 65 7.79 7.28 -11.29
N GLY A 66 8.57 8.34 -11.04
CA GLY A 66 8.02 9.65 -10.68
C GLY A 66 7.64 9.76 -9.21
N TYR A 67 8.16 8.86 -8.36
CA TYR A 67 7.87 8.84 -6.94
C TYR A 67 9.10 8.51 -6.11
N ARG A 68 9.09 8.93 -4.84
CA ARG A 68 10.04 8.50 -3.82
C ARG A 68 9.33 7.97 -2.58
N LEU A 69 10.00 7.02 -1.92
CA LEU A 69 9.58 6.48 -0.62
C LEU A 69 9.91 7.51 0.47
N ARG A 70 8.95 7.83 1.33
CA ARG A 70 9.15 8.70 2.50
C ARG A 70 8.65 8.05 3.77
N PHE A 71 9.24 8.45 4.89
CA PHE A 71 8.78 8.09 6.23
C PHE A 71 8.28 9.33 6.96
N ASN A 72 7.33 10.04 6.35
CA ASN A 72 6.82 11.32 6.83
C ASN A 72 5.42 11.24 7.48
N LEU A 73 4.99 10.04 7.87
CA LEU A 73 3.69 9.84 8.52
C LEU A 73 3.84 9.69 10.03
N GLU A 74 2.86 10.20 10.77
CA GLU A 74 2.79 9.93 12.21
C GLU A 74 2.22 8.51 12.44
N GLY A 75 3.08 7.60 12.89
CA GLY A 75 2.70 6.26 13.33
C GLY A 75 2.37 6.20 14.82
N ARG A 76 2.15 4.97 15.31
CA ARG A 76 1.90 4.68 16.71
C ARG A 76 2.95 3.69 17.22
N PRO A 77 3.61 3.95 18.36
CA PRO A 77 3.54 5.17 19.18
C PRO A 77 4.05 6.43 18.45
N ARG A 78 3.53 7.61 18.83
CA ARG A 78 3.95 8.89 18.23
C ARG A 78 5.44 9.12 18.42
N GLY A 79 6.10 9.67 17.40
CA GLY A 79 7.55 9.93 17.40
C GLY A 79 8.45 8.69 17.33
N LYS A 80 7.90 7.47 17.40
CA LYS A 80 8.68 6.21 17.42
C LYS A 80 8.41 5.29 16.23
N ALA A 81 7.50 5.69 15.36
CA ALA A 81 7.16 4.93 14.18
C ALA A 81 6.66 5.89 13.11
N ALA A 82 7.34 5.91 11.97
CA ALA A 82 6.82 6.50 10.76
C ALA A 82 6.56 5.40 9.72
N PRO A 83 5.30 5.11 9.37
CA PRO A 83 4.99 4.24 8.24
C PRO A 83 5.46 4.85 6.91
N ALA A 84 5.63 3.99 5.93
CA ALA A 84 5.97 4.41 4.57
C ALA A 84 4.84 5.22 3.94
N ASN A 85 5.23 6.17 3.11
CA ASN A 85 4.38 6.96 2.24
C ASN A 85 5.03 7.11 0.86
N LEU A 86 4.22 7.47 -0.14
CA LEU A 86 4.68 7.77 -1.49
C LEU A 86 4.51 9.26 -1.76
N CYS A 87 5.55 9.91 -2.27
CA CYS A 87 5.50 11.31 -2.69
C CYS A 87 6.00 11.48 -4.11
N ALA A 88 5.45 12.44 -4.85
CA ALA A 88 5.89 12.74 -6.21
C ALA A 88 7.36 13.17 -6.21
N ASP A 89 8.12 12.61 -7.13
CA ASP A 89 9.52 12.93 -7.40
C ASP A 89 9.83 12.54 -8.86
N PRO A 90 9.86 13.48 -9.81
CA PRO A 90 10.00 13.16 -11.24
C PRO A 90 11.23 12.31 -11.59
N ALA A 91 12.29 12.37 -10.79
CA ALA A 91 13.52 11.59 -10.99
C ALA A 91 13.56 10.31 -10.15
N GLY A 92 12.61 10.13 -9.24
CA GLY A 92 12.57 9.01 -8.30
C GLY A 92 11.92 7.76 -8.88
N GLU A 93 12.29 6.62 -8.29
CA GLU A 93 11.61 5.35 -8.47
C GLU A 93 11.33 4.67 -7.13
N VAL A 94 10.20 3.97 -7.05
CA VAL A 94 9.85 3.12 -5.91
C VAL A 94 9.54 1.72 -6.41
N TRP A 95 10.26 0.75 -5.87
CA TRP A 95 9.97 -0.66 -6.10
C TRP A 95 9.02 -1.17 -5.03
N GLY A 96 8.17 -2.11 -5.45
CA GLY A 96 7.17 -2.72 -4.60
C GLY A 96 6.67 -4.03 -5.18
N VAL A 97 5.59 -4.53 -4.58
CA VAL A 97 4.91 -5.75 -5.01
C VAL A 97 3.58 -5.38 -5.64
N LEU A 98 3.37 -5.80 -6.87
CA LEU A 98 2.08 -5.81 -7.54
C LEU A 98 1.33 -7.07 -7.14
N TYR A 99 0.16 -6.90 -6.56
CA TYR A 99 -0.77 -7.99 -6.26
C TYR A 99 -2.00 -7.89 -7.16
N ARG A 100 -2.34 -8.96 -7.87
CA ARG A 100 -3.63 -9.05 -8.57
C ARG A 100 -4.68 -9.52 -7.59
N ILE A 101 -5.67 -8.69 -7.34
CA ILE A 101 -6.76 -8.98 -6.39
C ILE A 101 -8.11 -8.70 -7.05
N THR A 102 -9.18 -9.20 -6.44
CA THR A 102 -10.53 -8.82 -6.86
C THR A 102 -10.90 -7.44 -6.32
N ARG A 103 -11.87 -6.76 -6.94
CA ARG A 103 -12.43 -5.50 -6.42
C ARG A 103 -13.05 -5.68 -5.03
N ALA A 104 -13.62 -6.85 -4.73
CA ALA A 104 -14.03 -7.21 -3.38
C ALA A 104 -12.85 -7.28 -2.39
N GLY A 105 -11.73 -7.87 -2.82
CA GLY A 105 -10.47 -7.84 -2.08
C GLY A 105 -9.99 -6.40 -1.82
N LEU A 106 -10.08 -5.51 -2.82
CA LEU A 106 -9.70 -4.11 -2.66
C LEU A 106 -10.57 -3.38 -1.63
N LEU A 107 -11.89 -3.63 -1.57
CA LEU A 107 -12.75 -3.05 -0.54
C LEU A 107 -12.46 -3.57 0.86
N HIS A 108 -12.15 -4.86 0.96
CA HIS A 108 -11.70 -5.43 2.22
C HIS A 108 -10.38 -4.79 2.66
N LEU A 109 -9.42 -4.62 1.74
CA LEU A 109 -8.15 -3.96 2.00
C LEU A 109 -8.36 -2.52 2.47
N ASP A 110 -9.20 -1.74 1.78
CA ASP A 110 -9.58 -0.38 2.19
C ASP A 110 -10.10 -0.33 3.63
N ALA A 111 -11.01 -1.24 4.00
CA ALA A 111 -11.55 -1.29 5.36
C ALA A 111 -10.44 -1.50 6.40
N THR A 112 -9.40 -2.26 6.07
CA THR A 112 -8.25 -2.50 6.94
C THR A 112 -7.24 -1.35 6.95
N GLU A 113 -7.07 -0.62 5.85
CA GLU A 113 -6.24 0.61 5.78
C GLU A 113 -6.98 1.84 6.34
N GLY A 114 -8.29 1.69 6.58
CA GLY A 114 -9.13 2.70 7.15
C GLY A 114 -9.69 3.68 6.12
N VAL A 115 -9.79 3.27 4.86
CA VAL A 115 -10.40 3.97 3.74
C VAL A 115 -11.89 3.58 3.61
N PRO A 116 -12.80 4.53 3.33
CA PRO A 116 -12.58 5.98 3.31
C PRO A 116 -12.35 6.51 4.73
N GLY A 117 -11.30 7.30 4.92
CA GLY A 117 -10.95 7.93 6.18
C GLY A 117 -9.98 9.09 5.97
N ARG A 118 -9.57 9.75 7.05
CA ARG A 118 -8.69 10.92 6.96
C ARG A 118 -7.21 10.58 6.76
N ARG A 119 -6.81 9.33 7.05
CA ARG A 119 -5.40 8.97 7.10
C ARG A 119 -4.82 8.62 5.74
N TYR A 120 -5.46 7.70 5.02
CA TYR A 120 -5.02 7.26 3.70
C TYR A 120 -6.13 7.53 2.67
N ARG A 121 -5.70 7.81 1.45
CA ARG A 121 -6.53 7.89 0.24
C ARG A 121 -5.97 6.96 -0.83
N ARG A 122 -6.83 6.52 -1.74
CA ARG A 122 -6.39 5.77 -2.93
C ARG A 122 -5.66 6.73 -3.88
N LEU A 123 -4.64 6.21 -4.54
CA LEU A 123 -3.96 6.82 -5.68
C LEU A 123 -3.87 5.77 -6.78
N GLU A 124 -4.26 6.12 -7.99
CA GLU A 124 -3.98 5.30 -9.17
C GLU A 124 -2.67 5.77 -9.80
N LEU A 125 -1.78 4.84 -10.11
CA LEU A 125 -0.51 5.11 -10.76
C LEU A 125 -0.16 4.03 -11.79
N ASP A 126 0.72 4.38 -12.70
CA ASP A 126 1.33 3.44 -13.62
C ASP A 126 2.55 2.77 -12.97
N VAL A 127 2.60 1.45 -13.03
CA VAL A 127 3.68 0.62 -12.49
C VAL A 127 4.18 -0.29 -13.59
N GLN A 128 5.49 -0.34 -13.80
CA GLN A 128 6.11 -1.30 -14.71
C GLN A 128 6.35 -2.61 -13.98
N ASP A 129 5.84 -3.71 -14.50
CA ASP A 129 6.13 -5.04 -13.97
C ASP A 129 7.56 -5.50 -14.30
N ALA A 130 7.97 -6.66 -13.78
CA ALA A 130 9.29 -7.25 -14.06
C ALA A 130 9.56 -7.54 -15.55
N LYS A 131 8.53 -7.57 -16.40
CA LYS A 131 8.64 -7.76 -17.85
C LYS A 131 8.68 -6.44 -18.63
N GLY A 132 8.63 -5.30 -17.93
CA GLY A 132 8.58 -3.96 -18.52
C GLY A 132 7.20 -3.54 -19.01
N THR A 133 6.15 -4.33 -18.72
CA THR A 133 4.77 -3.98 -19.08
C THR A 133 4.22 -2.98 -18.06
N THR A 134 3.70 -1.85 -18.56
CA THR A 134 3.04 -0.86 -17.70
C THR A 134 1.61 -1.30 -17.38
N VAL A 135 1.30 -1.41 -16.09
CA VAL A 135 -0.05 -1.68 -15.58
C VAL A 135 -0.54 -0.53 -14.72
N ARG A 136 -1.84 -0.25 -14.80
CA ARG A 136 -2.51 0.70 -13.91
C ARG A 136 -2.83 0.02 -12.58
N ALA A 137 -2.27 0.52 -11.48
CA ALA A 137 -2.44 -0.04 -10.15
C ALA A 137 -2.98 0.98 -9.16
N VAL A 138 -3.75 0.49 -8.19
CA VAL A 138 -4.18 1.25 -7.01
C VAL A 138 -3.12 1.13 -5.93
N THR A 139 -2.81 2.22 -5.25
CA THR A 139 -2.06 2.23 -4.00
C THR A 139 -2.71 3.14 -2.97
N TYR A 140 -2.13 3.19 -1.76
CA TYR A 140 -2.56 4.09 -0.70
C TYR A 140 -1.49 5.12 -0.42
N VAL A 141 -1.88 6.39 -0.32
CA VAL A 141 -1.01 7.51 0.05
C VAL A 141 -1.68 8.34 1.13
N ALA A 142 -0.90 9.11 1.87
CA ALA A 142 -1.38 9.98 2.93
C ALA A 142 -0.75 11.36 2.81
N ASP A 143 -1.42 12.37 3.35
CA ASP A 143 -0.80 13.69 3.54
C ASP A 143 0.23 13.55 4.66
N GLY A 144 1.50 13.69 4.31
CA GLY A 144 2.60 13.53 5.24
C GLY A 144 3.18 14.86 5.67
N ASN A 145 3.97 14.81 6.73
CA ASN A 145 4.69 15.97 7.25
C ASN A 145 5.77 16.44 6.26
N GLU A 146 6.22 17.68 6.44
CA GLU A 146 7.31 18.24 5.66
C GLU A 146 8.62 17.47 5.86
N THR A 147 8.87 17.00 7.08
CA THR A 147 10.08 16.27 7.46
C THR A 147 9.83 14.76 7.58
N ASP A 148 10.86 13.98 7.24
CA ASP A 148 10.88 12.55 7.49
C ASP A 148 11.22 12.27 8.96
N SER A 149 10.64 11.20 9.48
CA SER A 149 11.02 10.59 10.74
C SER A 149 11.46 9.14 10.48
N ARG A 150 11.78 8.38 11.53
CA ARG A 150 12.27 7.02 11.38
C ARG A 150 11.13 6.00 11.55
N PRO A 151 11.06 4.96 10.70
CA PRO A 151 10.19 3.81 10.98
C PRO A 151 10.65 3.10 12.26
N SER A 152 9.77 2.31 12.87
CA SER A 152 10.20 1.41 13.94
C SER A 152 11.03 0.24 13.37
N LEU A 153 11.90 -0.37 14.17
CA LEU A 153 12.68 -1.54 13.75
C LEU A 153 11.79 -2.65 13.19
N ARG A 154 10.67 -2.93 13.86
CA ARG A 154 9.67 -3.91 13.38
C ARG A 154 9.15 -3.55 11.98
N TYR A 155 8.86 -2.28 11.72
CA TYR A 155 8.34 -1.85 10.42
C TYR A 155 9.41 -1.91 9.33
N ALA A 156 10.64 -1.46 9.63
CA ALA A 156 11.78 -1.57 8.72
C ALA A 156 12.08 -3.03 8.35
N THR A 157 11.98 -3.94 9.32
CA THR A 157 12.16 -5.39 9.09
C THR A 157 11.13 -5.94 8.10
N LEU A 158 9.84 -5.58 8.24
CA LEU A 158 8.80 -5.98 7.29
C LEU A 158 9.08 -5.50 5.86
N LEU A 159 9.56 -4.27 5.68
CA LEU A 159 9.94 -3.73 4.37
C LEU A 159 11.08 -4.56 3.76
N ARG A 160 12.14 -4.78 4.55
CA ARG A 160 13.37 -5.47 4.14
C ARG A 160 13.13 -6.94 3.79
N GLU A 161 12.39 -7.66 4.63
CA GLU A 161 12.05 -9.06 4.41
C GLU A 161 11.05 -9.20 3.26
N GLY A 162 10.03 -8.33 3.21
CA GLY A 162 9.04 -8.33 2.14
C GLY A 162 9.67 -8.08 0.76
N ALA A 163 10.60 -7.14 0.67
CA ALA A 163 11.34 -6.85 -0.56
C ALA A 163 12.17 -8.05 -1.04
N ARG A 164 12.91 -8.70 -0.13
CA ARG A 164 13.72 -9.89 -0.45
C ARG A 164 12.86 -11.08 -0.88
N ALA A 165 11.80 -11.36 -0.11
CA ALA A 165 10.91 -12.49 -0.39
C ALA A 165 10.23 -12.40 -1.75
N HIS A 166 9.98 -11.17 -2.24
CA HIS A 166 9.37 -10.92 -3.55
C HIS A 166 10.39 -10.63 -4.66
N GLY A 167 11.68 -10.80 -4.40
CA GLY A 167 12.73 -10.64 -5.40
C GLY A 167 12.84 -9.22 -5.96
N LEU A 168 12.61 -8.19 -5.14
CA LEU A 168 12.88 -6.81 -5.56
C LEU A 168 14.38 -6.65 -5.91
N PRO A 169 14.71 -5.73 -6.84
CA PRO A 169 16.09 -5.55 -7.28
C PRO A 169 17.06 -5.24 -6.14
N GLU A 170 18.27 -5.78 -6.26
CA GLU A 170 19.31 -5.71 -5.23
C GLU A 170 19.65 -4.26 -4.85
N HIS A 171 19.67 -3.32 -5.81
CA HIS A 171 19.93 -1.92 -5.49
C HIS A 171 18.87 -1.32 -4.57
N TYR A 172 17.62 -1.74 -4.72
CA TYR A 172 16.52 -1.28 -3.89
C TYR A 172 16.51 -1.95 -2.52
N VAL A 173 16.87 -3.24 -2.44
CA VAL A 173 17.06 -3.93 -1.15
C VAL A 173 18.14 -3.24 -0.34
N ARG A 174 19.29 -2.92 -0.95
CA ARG A 174 20.36 -2.15 -0.28
C ARG A 174 19.89 -0.78 0.20
N PHE A 175 19.09 -0.08 -0.60
CA PHE A 175 18.47 1.18 -0.18
C PHE A 175 17.60 0.99 1.09
N LEU A 176 16.76 -0.04 1.13
CA LEU A 176 15.91 -0.34 2.31
C LEU A 176 16.72 -0.77 3.54
N ASP A 177 17.88 -1.39 3.35
CA ASP A 177 18.79 -1.76 4.45
C ASP A 177 19.44 -0.54 5.11
N GLN A 178 19.67 0.52 4.32
CA GLN A 178 20.21 1.79 4.82
C GLN A 178 19.17 2.65 5.57
N VAL A 179 17.88 2.32 5.49
CA VAL A 179 16.83 3.04 6.23
C VAL A 179 17.06 2.87 7.74
N GLN A 180 17.39 3.97 8.41
CA GLN A 180 17.55 4.00 9.86
C GLN A 180 16.20 3.88 10.56
N HIS A 181 16.13 3.05 11.60
CA HIS A 181 14.93 2.94 12.43
C HIS A 181 15.03 3.80 13.70
N ALA A 182 13.88 4.09 14.30
CA ALA A 182 13.80 4.69 15.62
C ALA A 182 14.37 3.70 16.67
N GLU A 183 14.94 4.26 17.73
CA GLU A 183 15.38 3.54 18.93
C GLU A 183 14.19 3.16 19.83
#